data_AF-A0A3C0EKA4-F1
#
_entry.id   AF-A0A3C0EKA4-F1
#
_cell.length_a   1.000
_cell.length_b   1.000
_cell.length_c   1.000
_cell.angle_alpha   90.00
_cell.angle_beta   90.00
_cell.angle_gamma   90.00
#
_symmetry.space_group_name_H-M   'P 1'
#
loop_
_entity.id
_entity.type
_entity.pdbx_description
1 polymer ?
#
loop_
_entity_poly.entity_id
_entity_poly.type
_entity_poly.pdbx_seq_one_letter_code
_entity_poly.pdbx_strand_id
1 'polypeptide(L)'
;MTIQPAVGPVGGKHFNSFSQNAHHALIHNQSVVGDPQNQPSAYTQVSRVFQGQLIVTTYPLWYGVIQPPAPFSAERGNRLYLPIRIQGNGQKVRLANLQVIVESNDAMEVLNYQGSFSSSAYNRHRVGIDYGPDGKRDTSDDVIYDNNQPGGIAVDEIVYTGLGLAVQANDVRTAVGKRESELNKLMASLLGTQSSYQIKATYKLLDDDDTTVLATASSTVKVTPQPSFVQIGPVPESPWPLFVGAGAGLGLILLVAGTRQMIRRHRHRLLSMTPLPDEELV
;
A
#
# COMPACT_ATOMS: atom_id res chain seq x y z
N MET A 1 -17.99 9.94 8.24
CA MET A 1 -16.79 9.11 7.96
C MET A 1 -16.44 9.24 6.50
N THR A 2 -15.16 9.41 6.19
CA THR A 2 -14.67 9.58 4.81
C THR A 2 -13.46 8.68 4.58
N ILE A 3 -13.47 7.91 3.48
CA ILE A 3 -12.37 7.04 3.08
C ILE A 3 -11.75 7.60 1.80
N GLN A 4 -10.45 7.78 1.80
CA GLN A 4 -9.72 8.29 0.64
C GLN A 4 -8.56 7.33 0.31
N PRO A 5 -8.79 6.32 -0.54
CA PRO A 5 -7.76 5.34 -0.86
C PRO A 5 -6.56 6.01 -1.52
N ALA A 6 -5.36 5.53 -1.21
CA ALA A 6 -4.10 6.05 -1.77
C ALA A 6 -3.08 4.94 -1.91
N VAL A 7 -2.20 5.02 -2.91
CA VAL A 7 -1.04 4.13 -2.98
C VAL A 7 0.14 4.81 -2.28
N GLY A 8 0.86 4.05 -1.46
CA GLY A 8 2.01 4.55 -0.73
C GLY A 8 3.14 3.53 -0.58
N PRO A 9 4.28 3.95 -0.02
CA PRO A 9 5.47 3.14 0.17
C PRO A 9 5.24 2.02 1.19
N VAL A 10 5.99 0.93 1.06
CA VAL A 10 5.97 -0.17 2.02
C VAL A 10 6.91 0.15 3.18
N GLY A 11 6.36 0.70 4.26
CA GLY A 11 7.12 0.94 5.50
C GLY A 11 8.38 1.80 5.31
N GLY A 12 9.33 1.68 6.23
CA GLY A 12 10.62 2.34 6.14
C GLY A 12 10.59 3.87 6.23
N LYS A 13 11.63 4.52 5.70
CA LYS A 13 11.89 5.96 5.90
C LYS A 13 10.75 6.85 5.40
N HIS A 14 10.18 6.55 4.23
CA HIS A 14 9.18 7.42 3.61
C HIS A 14 7.74 7.15 4.08
N PHE A 15 7.48 6.01 4.71
CA PHE A 15 6.13 5.68 5.20
C PHE A 15 5.65 6.63 6.29
N ASN A 16 6.52 7.05 7.21
CA ASN A 16 6.11 8.00 8.25
C ASN A 16 5.66 9.34 7.64
N SER A 17 6.41 9.85 6.67
CA SER A 17 6.03 11.07 5.95
C SER A 17 4.79 10.87 5.08
N PHE A 18 4.62 9.70 4.46
CA PHE A 18 3.38 9.35 3.75
C PHE A 18 2.17 9.36 4.69
N SER A 19 2.30 8.77 5.87
CA SER A 19 1.25 8.75 6.89
C SER A 19 0.86 10.17 7.33
N GLN A 20 1.85 11.05 7.55
CA GLN A 20 1.59 12.45 7.88
C GLN A 20 0.87 13.18 6.73
N ASN A 21 1.30 12.95 5.49
CA ASN A 21 0.64 13.53 4.30
C ASN A 21 -0.80 13.01 4.13
N ALA A 22 -1.06 11.74 4.43
CA ALA A 22 -2.40 11.15 4.40
C ALA A 22 -3.31 11.76 5.48
N HIS A 23 -2.81 11.92 6.71
CA HIS A 23 -3.56 12.59 7.78
C HIS A 23 -3.87 14.04 7.40
N HIS A 24 -2.88 14.78 6.91
CA HIS A 24 -3.07 16.15 6.43
C HIS A 24 -4.14 16.22 5.34
N ALA A 25 -4.10 15.31 4.37
CA ALA A 25 -5.07 15.24 3.29
C ALA A 25 -6.50 14.99 3.79
N LEU A 26 -6.67 14.03 4.70
CA LEU A 26 -7.97 13.72 5.31
C LEU A 26 -8.53 14.88 6.14
N ILE A 27 -7.68 15.55 6.92
CA ILE A 27 -8.07 16.67 7.78
C ILE A 27 -8.51 17.87 6.95
N HIS A 28 -7.77 18.17 5.88
CA HIS A 28 -8.00 19.35 5.04
C HIS A 28 -8.84 19.05 3.78
N ASN A 29 -9.39 17.85 3.66
CA ASN A 29 -10.15 17.37 2.50
C ASN A 29 -9.41 17.57 1.16
N GLN A 30 -8.11 17.30 1.15
CA GLN A 30 -7.27 17.38 -0.04
C GLN A 30 -7.14 16.00 -0.70
N SER A 31 -7.08 15.98 -2.03
CA SER A 31 -6.82 14.75 -2.79
C SER A 31 -5.34 14.50 -3.05
N VAL A 32 -4.47 15.50 -2.82
CA VAL A 32 -3.02 15.43 -3.08
C VAL A 32 -2.27 16.22 -2.01
N VAL A 33 -1.19 15.64 -1.48
CA VAL A 33 -0.22 16.31 -0.60
C VAL A 33 1.19 15.86 -1.00
N GLY A 34 2.06 16.82 -1.32
CA GLY A 34 3.39 16.55 -1.89
C GLY A 34 3.37 16.35 -3.40
N ASP A 35 4.49 15.87 -3.95
CA ASP A 35 4.68 15.62 -5.38
C ASP A 35 4.91 14.12 -5.67
N PRO A 36 3.91 13.38 -6.17
CA PRO A 36 4.02 11.94 -6.40
C PRO A 36 5.03 11.56 -7.49
N GLN A 37 5.50 12.50 -8.31
CA GLN A 37 6.54 12.24 -9.31
C GLN A 37 7.94 12.26 -8.69
N ASN A 38 8.14 13.01 -7.61
CA ASN A 38 9.46 13.28 -7.03
C ASN A 38 9.56 12.97 -5.53
N GLN A 39 8.51 12.41 -4.91
CA GLN A 39 8.48 12.14 -3.48
C GLN A 39 7.79 10.80 -3.20
N PRO A 40 8.53 9.77 -2.74
CA PRO A 40 7.92 8.49 -2.33
C PRO A 40 6.89 8.64 -1.20
N SER A 41 6.97 9.72 -0.43
CA SER A 41 6.04 10.04 0.66
C SER A 41 4.79 10.80 0.21
N ALA A 42 4.65 11.19 -1.05
CA ALA A 42 3.50 11.97 -1.48
C ALA A 42 2.20 11.16 -1.31
N TYR A 43 1.15 11.86 -0.92
CA TYR A 43 -0.19 11.31 -0.87
C TYR A 43 -0.95 11.71 -2.13
N THR A 44 -1.64 10.76 -2.75
CA THR A 44 -2.57 11.02 -3.85
C THR A 44 -3.74 10.06 -3.75
N GLN A 45 -4.94 10.62 -3.65
CA GLN A 45 -6.17 9.85 -3.65
C GLN A 45 -6.35 9.15 -5.00
N VAL A 46 -6.71 7.87 -4.96
CA VAL A 46 -6.93 7.03 -6.14
C VAL A 46 -8.30 6.37 -6.10
N SER A 47 -8.91 6.24 -7.28
CA SER A 47 -10.07 5.37 -7.53
C SER A 47 -9.72 4.19 -8.45
N ARG A 48 -8.50 4.20 -9.00
CA ARG A 48 -7.94 3.16 -9.86
C ARG A 48 -6.46 2.98 -9.55
N VAL A 49 -6.01 1.74 -9.56
CA VAL A 49 -4.60 1.36 -9.45
C VAL A 49 -4.22 0.33 -10.52
N PHE A 50 -2.93 0.26 -10.82
CA PHE A 50 -2.34 -0.81 -11.60
C PHE A 50 -1.87 -1.94 -10.70
N GLN A 51 -1.83 -3.17 -11.22
CA GLN A 51 -1.42 -4.34 -10.44
C GLN A 51 -0.02 -4.18 -9.81
N GLY A 52 0.93 -3.58 -10.54
CA GLY A 52 2.30 -3.32 -10.05
C GLY A 52 2.36 -2.37 -8.84
N GLN A 53 1.28 -1.63 -8.56
CA GLN A 53 1.14 -0.76 -7.40
C GLN A 53 0.60 -1.51 -6.16
N LEU A 54 0.29 -2.80 -6.28
CA LEU A 54 -0.21 -3.67 -5.21
C LEU A 54 0.79 -4.77 -4.86
N ILE A 55 2.08 -4.56 -5.14
CA ILE A 55 3.11 -5.58 -4.95
C ILE A 55 4.17 -5.08 -3.98
N VAL A 56 4.53 -5.93 -3.04
CA VAL A 56 5.69 -5.78 -2.14
C VAL A 56 6.73 -6.82 -2.48
N THR A 57 8.01 -6.46 -2.40
CA THR A 57 9.13 -7.35 -2.70
C THR A 57 10.25 -7.18 -1.68
N THR A 58 11.27 -8.04 -1.74
CA THR A 58 12.51 -7.91 -0.95
C THR A 58 13.59 -7.07 -1.66
N TYR A 59 13.34 -6.65 -2.90
CA TYR A 59 14.27 -5.89 -3.75
C TYR A 59 13.67 -4.53 -4.13
N PRO A 60 14.44 -3.61 -4.75
CA PRO A 60 13.90 -2.33 -5.15
C PRO A 60 12.78 -2.44 -6.21
N LEU A 61 11.59 -1.94 -5.89
CA LEU A 61 10.40 -1.90 -6.75
C LEU A 61 9.61 -0.62 -6.46
N TRP A 62 9.18 0.11 -7.49
CA TRP A 62 8.22 1.20 -7.36
C TRP A 62 7.22 1.20 -8.51
N TYR A 63 5.91 1.15 -8.22
CA TYR A 63 4.84 1.12 -9.22
C TYR A 63 5.07 0.13 -10.38
N GLY A 64 5.56 -1.07 -10.07
CA GLY A 64 5.85 -2.11 -11.07
C GLY A 64 7.17 -1.92 -11.83
N VAL A 65 7.99 -0.92 -11.48
CA VAL A 65 9.33 -0.69 -12.06
C VAL A 65 10.38 -1.31 -11.15
N ILE A 66 11.15 -2.27 -11.68
CA ILE A 66 12.26 -2.91 -10.97
C ILE A 66 13.47 -1.97 -10.98
N GLN A 67 14.14 -1.82 -9.83
CA GLN A 67 15.27 -0.89 -9.69
C GLN A 67 14.91 0.52 -10.16
N PRO A 68 13.86 1.12 -9.58
CA PRO A 68 13.47 2.48 -9.96
C PRO A 68 14.62 3.47 -9.68
N PRO A 69 14.75 4.54 -10.47
CA PRO A 69 15.75 5.56 -10.21
C PRO A 69 15.45 6.33 -8.91
N ALA A 70 16.42 7.12 -8.45
CA ALA A 70 16.15 8.10 -7.40
C ALA A 70 14.96 9.00 -7.79
N PRO A 71 14.10 9.41 -6.84
CA PRO A 71 14.21 9.20 -5.39
C PRO A 71 13.63 7.87 -4.87
N PHE A 72 13.14 6.98 -5.74
CA PHE A 72 12.43 5.76 -5.37
C PHE A 72 13.34 4.52 -5.26
N SER A 73 14.64 4.67 -5.45
CA SER A 73 15.61 3.56 -5.57
C SER A 73 15.72 2.64 -4.34
N ALA A 74 15.25 3.09 -3.18
CA ALA A 74 15.20 2.30 -1.94
C ALA A 74 13.83 1.65 -1.68
N GLU A 75 12.81 1.98 -2.46
CA GLU A 75 11.45 1.50 -2.25
C GLU A 75 11.32 0.01 -2.58
N ARG A 76 10.53 -0.72 -1.79
CA ARG A 76 10.39 -2.18 -1.90
C ARG A 76 9.03 -2.61 -2.41
N GLY A 77 8.34 -1.72 -3.10
CA GLY A 77 6.99 -1.91 -3.58
C GLY A 77 6.03 -0.93 -2.93
N ASN A 78 4.75 -1.24 -3.05
CA ASN A 78 3.67 -0.33 -2.71
C ASN A 78 2.53 -1.07 -2.02
N ARG A 79 1.75 -0.34 -1.23
CA ARG A 79 0.47 -0.79 -0.68
C ARG A 79 -0.63 0.18 -1.09
N LEU A 80 -1.81 -0.37 -1.37
CA LEU A 80 -3.04 0.40 -1.37
C LEU A 80 -3.47 0.60 0.08
N TYR A 81 -3.28 1.81 0.56
CA TYR A 81 -3.79 2.24 1.85
C TYR A 81 -5.25 2.66 1.72
N LEU A 82 -6.02 2.40 2.78
CA LEU A 82 -7.42 2.80 2.92
C LEU A 82 -7.62 3.85 4.04
N PRO A 83 -7.00 5.05 3.94
CA PRO A 83 -7.11 6.09 4.95
C PRO A 83 -8.55 6.45 5.24
N ILE A 84 -8.85 6.67 6.52
CA ILE A 84 -10.18 7.02 7.01
C ILE A 84 -10.11 8.16 8.02
N ARG A 85 -11.07 9.08 7.89
CA ARG A 85 -11.41 10.07 8.91
C ARG A 85 -12.80 9.79 9.48
N ILE A 86 -12.89 9.76 10.79
CA ILE A 86 -14.14 9.55 11.53
C ILE A 86 -14.33 10.77 12.42
N GLN A 87 -15.43 11.48 12.22
CA GLN A 87 -15.82 12.61 13.07
C GLN A 87 -17.08 12.20 13.82
N GLY A 88 -17.06 12.35 15.14
CA GLY A 88 -18.17 12.02 16.02
C GLY A 88 -19.32 13.04 15.98
N ASN A 89 -19.10 14.21 15.36
CA ASN A 89 -20.13 15.24 15.10
C ASN A 89 -20.96 15.62 16.34
N GLY A 90 -20.28 15.86 17.47
CA GLY A 90 -20.91 16.17 18.77
C GLY A 90 -21.11 14.96 19.68
N GLN A 91 -20.78 13.76 19.21
CA GLN A 91 -20.64 12.55 20.03
C GLN A 91 -19.17 12.13 20.09
N LYS A 92 -18.77 11.46 21.17
CA LYS A 92 -17.45 10.83 21.23
C LYS A 92 -17.50 9.47 20.53
N VAL A 93 -16.38 9.08 19.93
CA VAL A 93 -16.17 7.80 19.24
C VAL A 93 -14.92 7.12 19.80
N ARG A 94 -14.80 5.82 19.58
CA ARG A 94 -13.66 5.01 20.05
C ARG A 94 -13.07 4.22 18.89
N LEU A 95 -11.75 4.12 18.86
CA LEU A 95 -11.07 3.25 17.90
C LEU A 95 -11.45 1.78 18.13
N ALA A 96 -11.62 1.38 19.39
CA ALA A 96 -12.00 0.01 19.76
C ALA A 96 -13.31 -0.46 19.09
N ASN A 97 -14.22 0.45 18.75
CA ASN A 97 -15.52 0.15 18.16
C ASN A 97 -15.47 0.14 16.62
N LEU A 98 -14.29 0.35 16.02
CA LEU A 98 -14.11 0.32 14.58
C LEU A 98 -13.96 -1.13 14.10
N GLN A 99 -14.69 -1.44 13.02
CA GLN A 99 -14.55 -2.68 12.27
C GLN A 99 -14.28 -2.37 10.80
N VAL A 100 -13.62 -3.30 10.12
CA VAL A 100 -13.28 -3.17 8.71
C VAL A 100 -13.45 -4.50 7.99
N ILE A 101 -14.02 -4.41 6.80
CA ILE A 101 -14.13 -5.50 5.85
C ILE A 101 -13.55 -5.00 4.53
N VAL A 102 -12.64 -5.78 3.95
CA VAL A 102 -12.06 -5.59 2.63
C VAL A 102 -12.41 -6.82 1.81
N GLU A 103 -12.99 -6.58 0.64
CA GLU A 103 -13.40 -7.60 -0.31
C GLU A 103 -12.78 -7.29 -1.67
N SER A 104 -12.25 -8.31 -2.33
CA SER A 104 -11.77 -8.28 -3.70
C SER A 104 -12.61 -9.22 -4.53
N ASN A 105 -13.04 -8.79 -5.72
CA ASN A 105 -13.86 -9.62 -6.62
C ASN A 105 -13.03 -10.25 -7.76
N ASP A 106 -11.73 -10.37 -7.55
CA ASP A 106 -10.88 -11.19 -8.42
C ASP A 106 -11.19 -12.67 -8.23
N ALA A 107 -10.79 -13.50 -9.20
CA ALA A 107 -11.14 -14.93 -9.21
C ALA A 107 -10.59 -15.73 -8.02
N MET A 108 -9.61 -15.18 -7.29
CA MET A 108 -8.93 -15.83 -6.18
C MET A 108 -9.15 -15.10 -4.85
N GLU A 109 -9.88 -13.99 -4.87
CA GLU A 109 -10.16 -13.13 -3.73
C GLU A 109 -8.88 -12.77 -2.95
N VAL A 110 -7.82 -12.41 -3.68
CA VAL A 110 -6.46 -12.32 -3.13
C VAL A 110 -6.34 -11.25 -2.05
N LEU A 111 -7.15 -10.19 -2.12
CA LEU A 111 -7.10 -9.05 -1.21
C LEU A 111 -8.39 -8.96 -0.39
N ASN A 112 -8.65 -10.00 0.40
CA ASN A 112 -9.72 -10.06 1.39
C ASN A 112 -9.19 -9.91 2.81
N TYR A 113 -9.91 -9.14 3.64
CA TYR A 113 -9.60 -8.99 5.05
C TYR A 113 -10.84 -8.65 5.86
N GLN A 114 -10.94 -9.19 7.07
CA GLN A 114 -11.91 -8.74 8.07
C GLN A 114 -11.18 -8.51 9.38
N GLY A 115 -11.40 -7.36 10.00
CA GLY A 115 -10.71 -6.94 11.20
C GLY A 115 -11.59 -6.17 12.16
N SER A 116 -11.20 -6.22 13.43
CA SER A 116 -11.72 -5.39 14.51
C SER A 116 -10.56 -4.65 15.16
N PHE A 117 -10.81 -3.42 15.59
CA PHE A 117 -9.84 -2.59 16.29
C PHE A 117 -10.01 -2.65 17.82
N SER A 118 -10.81 -3.57 18.36
CA SER A 118 -11.14 -3.67 19.79
C SER A 118 -9.94 -3.78 20.74
N SER A 119 -8.82 -4.35 20.28
CA SER A 119 -7.55 -4.43 21.03
C SER A 119 -6.48 -3.45 20.54
N SER A 120 -6.82 -2.58 19.59
CA SER A 120 -5.85 -1.63 19.01
C SER A 120 -5.61 -0.44 19.94
N ALA A 121 -4.43 0.13 19.83
CA ALA A 121 -4.05 1.40 20.45
C ALA A 121 -3.98 2.52 19.42
N TYR A 122 -4.21 3.74 19.89
CA TYR A 122 -3.86 4.95 19.16
C TYR A 122 -2.34 5.03 18.98
N ASN A 123 -1.88 5.47 17.82
CA ASN A 123 -0.47 5.66 17.51
C ASN A 123 -0.29 6.72 16.40
N ARG A 124 0.96 7.02 16.02
CA ARG A 124 1.29 8.00 14.96
C ARG A 124 0.66 7.74 13.58
N HIS A 125 0.07 6.57 13.36
CA HIS A 125 -0.65 6.22 12.13
C HIS A 125 -2.17 6.15 12.34
N ARG A 126 -2.62 5.98 13.59
CA ARG A 126 -4.01 5.91 14.07
C ARG A 126 -4.20 6.92 15.20
N VAL A 127 -4.49 8.16 14.85
CA VAL A 127 -4.55 9.27 15.79
C VAL A 127 -5.98 9.46 16.30
N GLY A 128 -6.13 9.61 17.61
CA GLY A 128 -7.36 10.08 18.24
C GLY A 128 -7.21 11.53 18.66
N ILE A 129 -8.25 12.34 18.49
CA ILE A 129 -8.24 13.77 18.83
C ILE A 129 -9.49 14.07 19.67
N ASP A 130 -9.27 14.51 20.90
CA ASP A 130 -10.30 15.07 21.78
C ASP A 130 -10.22 16.59 21.74
N TYR A 131 -11.30 17.25 21.35
CA TYR A 131 -11.42 18.71 21.19
C TYR A 131 -11.59 19.46 22.52
N GLY A 132 -11.46 18.74 23.64
CA GLY A 132 -11.54 19.35 24.95
C GLY A 132 -12.89 19.99 25.27
N PRO A 133 -12.93 20.88 26.27
CA PRO A 133 -14.16 21.53 26.72
C PRO A 133 -14.85 22.43 25.69
N ASP A 134 -14.11 23.05 24.76
CA ASP A 134 -14.71 23.99 23.81
C ASP A 134 -15.36 23.29 22.59
N GLY A 135 -15.04 22.01 22.39
CA GLY A 135 -15.60 21.15 21.35
C GLY A 135 -15.18 21.55 19.93
N LYS A 136 -14.09 22.30 19.78
CA LYS A 136 -13.57 22.77 18.49
C LYS A 136 -12.21 22.16 18.21
N ARG A 137 -11.97 21.86 16.93
CA ARG A 137 -10.69 21.35 16.45
C ARG A 137 -9.66 22.47 16.33
N ASP A 138 -8.40 22.13 16.55
CA ASP A 138 -7.21 22.97 16.42
C ASP A 138 -7.16 24.14 17.41
N THR A 139 -7.70 23.94 18.61
CA THR A 139 -7.61 24.88 19.74
C THR A 139 -6.61 24.39 20.79
N SER A 140 -6.32 25.23 21.77
CA SER A 140 -5.25 24.95 22.75
C SER A 140 -5.58 23.84 23.76
N ASP A 141 -6.84 23.44 23.84
CA ASP A 141 -7.36 22.40 24.73
C ASP A 141 -7.46 21.01 24.06
N ASP A 142 -7.09 20.92 22.77
CA ASP A 142 -7.01 19.65 22.05
C ASP A 142 -6.02 18.68 22.72
N VAL A 143 -6.47 17.45 22.91
CA VAL A 143 -5.62 16.33 23.35
C VAL A 143 -5.46 15.33 22.21
N ILE A 144 -4.21 15.11 21.80
CA ILE A 144 -3.84 14.17 20.73
C ILE A 144 -3.36 12.87 21.35
N TYR A 145 -3.98 11.76 20.94
CA TYR A 145 -3.59 10.40 21.29
C TYR A 145 -2.92 9.74 20.07
N ASP A 146 -1.59 9.59 20.11
CA ASP A 146 -0.78 9.08 19.00
C ASP A 146 0.45 8.26 19.47
N ASN A 147 0.49 7.83 20.73
CA ASN A 147 1.62 7.17 21.36
C ASN A 147 1.21 5.99 22.25
N ASN A 148 0.58 4.98 21.64
CA ASN A 148 0.15 3.71 22.24
C ASN A 148 -0.87 3.85 23.39
N GLN A 149 -1.65 4.94 23.42
CA GLN A 149 -2.76 5.03 24.35
C GLN A 149 -3.90 4.06 23.94
N PRO A 150 -4.65 3.51 24.91
CA PRO A 150 -5.71 2.53 24.61
C PRO A 150 -6.76 3.04 23.62
N GLY A 151 -7.13 2.21 22.64
CA GLY A 151 -8.16 2.56 21.64
C GLY A 151 -9.58 2.69 22.18
N GLY A 152 -9.81 2.33 23.45
CA GLY A 152 -11.07 2.54 24.16
C GLY A 152 -11.26 3.95 24.72
N ILE A 153 -10.25 4.82 24.63
CA ILE A 153 -10.39 6.24 24.97
C ILE A 153 -11.37 6.89 24.00
N ALA A 154 -12.32 7.64 24.54
CA ALA A 154 -13.33 8.36 23.78
C ALA A 154 -12.74 9.67 23.23
N VAL A 155 -12.92 9.92 21.93
CA VAL A 155 -12.36 11.08 21.19
C VAL A 155 -13.42 11.68 20.27
N ASP A 156 -13.26 12.92 19.81
CA ASP A 156 -14.18 13.52 18.83
C ASP A 156 -13.85 13.14 17.39
N GLU A 157 -12.57 12.88 17.12
CA GLU A 157 -12.10 12.54 15.78
C GLU A 157 -11.06 11.41 15.82
N ILE A 158 -11.14 10.53 14.83
CA ILE A 158 -10.12 9.52 14.54
C ILE A 158 -9.61 9.76 13.13
N VAL A 159 -8.28 9.86 12.98
CA VAL A 159 -7.59 9.96 11.70
C VAL A 159 -6.65 8.78 11.56
N TYR A 160 -6.89 7.92 10.57
CA TYR A 160 -6.12 6.70 10.36
C TYR A 160 -5.59 6.66 8.93
N THR A 161 -4.30 6.35 8.78
CA THR A 161 -3.62 6.10 7.47
C THR A 161 -4.22 4.90 6.74
N GLY A 162 -4.98 4.05 7.44
CA GLY A 162 -5.70 2.93 6.87
C GLY A 162 -4.88 1.65 6.82
N LEU A 163 -5.58 0.53 6.58
CA LEU A 163 -4.95 -0.74 6.26
C LEU A 163 -4.19 -0.62 4.94
N GLY A 164 -2.96 -1.14 4.89
CA GLY A 164 -2.16 -1.21 3.67
C GLY A 164 -2.23 -2.59 3.02
N LEU A 165 -2.90 -2.68 1.87
CA LEU A 165 -3.13 -3.90 1.11
C LEU A 165 -2.09 -4.07 0.00
N ALA A 166 -1.49 -5.26 -0.09
CA ALA A 166 -0.63 -5.65 -1.18
C ALA A 166 -0.41 -7.16 -1.20
N VAL A 167 0.11 -7.64 -2.32
CA VAL A 167 0.57 -9.01 -2.49
C VAL A 167 2.09 -9.04 -2.36
N GLN A 168 2.58 -9.90 -1.48
CA GLN A 168 4.00 -10.14 -1.34
C GLN A 168 4.48 -11.05 -2.47
N ALA A 169 5.40 -10.54 -3.29
CA ALA A 169 6.19 -11.36 -4.19
C ALA A 169 7.21 -12.12 -3.34
N ASN A 170 6.86 -13.34 -2.94
CA ASN A 170 7.76 -14.19 -2.16
C ASN A 170 9.08 -14.36 -2.91
N ASP A 171 10.15 -14.18 -2.15
CA ASP A 171 11.57 -14.09 -2.50
C ASP A 171 11.94 -14.65 -3.88
N VAL A 172 11.87 -13.79 -4.90
CA VAL A 172 12.45 -14.05 -6.22
C VAL A 172 13.97 -13.90 -6.07
N ARG A 173 14.62 -14.85 -5.36
CA ARG A 173 16.09 -15.00 -5.21
C ARG A 173 16.76 -15.42 -6.52
N THR A 174 16.39 -14.76 -7.60
CA THR A 174 16.90 -15.06 -8.92
C THR A 174 17.55 -13.81 -9.51
N ALA A 175 18.49 -14.02 -10.44
CA ALA A 175 19.18 -12.96 -11.17
C ALA A 175 18.17 -11.95 -11.75
N VAL A 176 18.56 -10.69 -11.93
CA VAL A 176 17.67 -9.58 -12.32
C VAL A 176 16.77 -9.92 -13.51
N GLY A 177 17.29 -10.59 -14.56
CA GLY A 177 16.49 -11.00 -15.72
C GLY A 177 15.38 -12.03 -15.44
N LYS A 178 15.46 -12.79 -14.35
CA LYS A 178 14.37 -13.67 -13.89
C LYS A 178 13.33 -12.89 -13.07
N ARG A 179 13.70 -11.80 -12.39
CA ARG A 179 12.78 -10.98 -11.60
C ARG A 179 11.69 -10.35 -12.45
N GLU A 180 12.05 -9.86 -13.64
CA GLU A 180 11.08 -9.28 -14.58
C GLU A 180 10.03 -10.31 -15.01
N SER A 181 10.48 -11.51 -15.43
CA SER A 181 9.57 -12.58 -15.85
C SER A 181 8.66 -13.05 -14.70
N GLU A 182 9.20 -13.21 -13.49
CA GLU A 182 8.40 -13.60 -12.33
C GLU A 182 7.43 -12.51 -11.89
N LEU A 183 7.84 -11.23 -11.91
CA LEU A 183 6.95 -10.12 -11.60
C LEU A 183 5.81 -10.02 -12.63
N ASN A 184 6.11 -10.18 -13.93
CA ASN A 184 5.10 -10.24 -14.98
C ASN A 184 4.12 -11.41 -14.79
N LYS A 185 4.61 -12.59 -14.38
CA LYS A 185 3.74 -13.75 -14.06
C LYS A 185 2.85 -13.47 -12.86
N LEU A 186 3.40 -12.88 -11.79
CA LEU A 186 2.63 -12.51 -10.61
C LEU A 186 1.52 -11.52 -10.98
N MET A 187 1.88 -10.45 -11.68
CA MET A 187 0.95 -9.45 -12.20
C MET A 187 -0.17 -10.07 -13.05
N ALA A 188 0.17 -10.93 -14.01
CA ALA A 188 -0.82 -11.67 -14.79
C ALA A 188 -1.73 -12.56 -13.91
N SER A 189 -1.17 -13.20 -12.88
CA SER A 189 -1.96 -14.03 -11.95
C SER A 189 -2.95 -13.23 -11.10
N LEU A 190 -2.64 -11.97 -10.76
CA LEU A 190 -3.53 -11.10 -9.97
C LEU A 190 -4.82 -10.74 -10.72
N LEU A 191 -4.81 -10.73 -12.05
CA LEU A 191 -6.03 -10.58 -12.84
C LEU A 191 -6.70 -11.91 -13.18
N GLY A 192 -5.94 -13.00 -13.20
CA GLY A 192 -6.38 -14.26 -13.77
C GLY A 192 -6.81 -14.08 -15.24
N THR A 193 -8.09 -14.32 -15.52
CA THR A 193 -8.70 -14.13 -16.85
C THR A 193 -9.47 -12.81 -16.99
N GLN A 194 -9.56 -12.00 -15.94
CA GLN A 194 -10.33 -10.76 -15.93
C GLN A 194 -9.51 -9.61 -16.52
N SER A 195 -10.17 -8.63 -17.14
CA SER A 195 -9.52 -7.39 -17.61
C SER A 195 -9.39 -6.33 -16.52
N SER A 196 -10.06 -6.52 -15.38
CA SER A 196 -9.97 -5.71 -14.17
C SER A 196 -10.75 -6.37 -13.04
N TYR A 197 -10.41 -6.07 -11.80
CA TYR A 197 -11.23 -6.37 -10.63
C TYR A 197 -11.36 -5.12 -9.74
N GLN A 198 -12.07 -5.24 -8.63
CA GLN A 198 -12.35 -4.18 -7.68
C GLN A 198 -11.99 -4.66 -6.28
N ILE A 199 -11.44 -3.74 -5.49
CA ILE A 199 -11.24 -3.88 -4.05
C ILE A 199 -12.21 -2.92 -3.39
N LYS A 200 -13.11 -3.44 -2.55
CA LYS A 200 -14.06 -2.66 -1.76
C LYS A 200 -13.67 -2.73 -0.31
N ALA A 201 -13.46 -1.57 0.31
CA ALA A 201 -13.30 -1.44 1.74
C ALA A 201 -14.58 -0.89 2.36
N THR A 202 -14.99 -1.45 3.49
CA THR A 202 -16.11 -0.97 4.30
C THR A 202 -15.65 -0.86 5.75
N TYR A 203 -15.68 0.36 6.28
CA TYR A 203 -15.51 0.61 7.70
C TYR A 203 -16.87 0.79 8.36
N LYS A 204 -17.01 0.20 9.54
CA LYS A 204 -18.21 0.26 10.36
C LYS A 204 -17.82 0.72 11.74
N LEU A 205 -18.43 1.81 12.21
CA LEU A 205 -18.27 2.28 13.58
C LEU A 205 -19.47 1.79 14.38
N LEU A 206 -19.19 1.07 15.47
CA LEU A 206 -20.20 0.58 16.39
C LEU A 206 -20.34 1.49 17.61
N ASP A 207 -21.49 1.40 18.26
CA ASP A 207 -21.67 1.93 19.60
C ASP A 207 -21.00 1.02 20.65
N ASP A 208 -20.97 1.46 21.90
CA ASP A 208 -20.37 0.72 23.03
C ASP A 208 -21.09 -0.60 23.36
N ASP A 209 -22.25 -0.85 22.75
CA ASP A 209 -22.97 -2.12 22.85
C ASP A 209 -22.48 -3.19 21.85
N ASP A 210 -21.45 -2.88 21.04
CA ASP A 210 -20.86 -3.72 19.99
C ASP A 210 -21.85 -4.24 18.92
N THR A 211 -23.06 -3.68 18.84
CA THR A 211 -24.12 -4.18 17.94
C THR A 211 -24.75 -3.06 17.12
N THR A 212 -24.99 -1.90 17.74
CA THR A 212 -25.58 -0.73 17.12
C THR A 212 -24.57 -0.07 16.18
N VAL A 213 -25.01 0.23 14.96
CA VAL A 213 -24.16 0.84 13.92
C VAL A 213 -24.31 2.35 13.97
N LEU A 214 -23.29 3.05 14.44
CA LEU A 214 -23.29 4.52 14.47
C LEU A 214 -23.03 5.12 13.10
N ALA A 215 -22.11 4.51 12.35
CA ALA A 215 -21.81 4.95 10.99
C ALA A 215 -21.24 3.81 10.13
N THR A 216 -21.35 3.96 8.82
CA THR A 216 -20.69 3.10 7.84
C THR A 216 -20.14 3.97 6.71
N ALA A 217 -18.96 3.63 6.21
CA ALA A 217 -18.40 4.21 5.00
C ALA A 217 -17.79 3.11 4.14
N SER A 218 -17.91 3.25 2.82
CA SER A 218 -17.28 2.33 1.88
C SER A 218 -16.56 3.10 0.77
N SER A 219 -15.50 2.50 0.24
CA SER A 219 -14.81 2.97 -0.96
C SER A 219 -14.40 1.80 -1.83
N THR A 220 -14.40 2.01 -3.14
CA THR A 220 -14.07 0.99 -4.12
C THR A 220 -12.93 1.49 -5.01
N VAL A 221 -11.90 0.68 -5.16
CA VAL A 221 -10.75 0.94 -6.02
C VAL A 221 -10.73 -0.10 -7.13
N LYS A 222 -10.68 0.37 -8.38
CA LYS A 222 -10.55 -0.52 -9.54
C LYS A 222 -9.09 -0.90 -9.77
N VAL A 223 -8.81 -2.19 -9.91
CA VAL A 223 -7.49 -2.69 -10.31
C VAL A 223 -7.50 -3.01 -11.79
N THR A 224 -6.56 -2.42 -12.54
CA THR A 224 -6.43 -2.61 -14.00
C THR A 224 -5.04 -3.12 -14.39
N PRO A 225 -4.91 -3.76 -15.56
CA PRO A 225 -3.60 -4.10 -16.12
C PRO A 225 -2.70 -2.89 -16.27
N GLN A 226 -1.42 -3.08 -16.01
CA GLN A 226 -0.40 -2.07 -16.26
C GLN A 226 -0.32 -1.82 -17.78
N PRO A 227 -0.30 -0.55 -18.24
CA PRO A 227 -0.37 -0.22 -19.68
C PRO A 227 0.85 -0.69 -20.48
N SER A 228 1.96 -1.00 -19.82
CA SER A 228 3.18 -1.53 -20.42
C SER A 228 3.76 -2.65 -19.55
N PHE A 229 4.57 -3.52 -20.16
CA PHE A 229 5.39 -4.49 -19.42
C PHE A 229 6.31 -3.78 -18.40
N VAL A 230 6.71 -4.52 -17.36
CA VAL A 230 7.69 -4.07 -16.35
C VAL A 230 8.90 -3.45 -17.06
N GLN A 231 9.26 -2.25 -16.64
CA GLN A 231 10.51 -1.63 -17.06
C GLN A 231 11.57 -1.90 -16.00
N ILE A 232 12.75 -2.33 -16.42
CA ILE A 232 13.95 -2.24 -15.59
C ILE A 232 14.39 -0.78 -15.69
N GLY A 233 14.53 -0.10 -14.54
CA GLY A 233 15.06 1.25 -14.52
C GLY A 233 16.47 1.30 -15.14
N PRO A 234 16.95 2.49 -15.57
CA PRO A 234 18.30 2.61 -16.08
C PRO A 234 19.27 2.08 -15.01
N VAL A 235 20.09 1.10 -15.38
CA VAL A 235 21.18 0.63 -14.52
C VAL A 235 22.08 1.83 -14.30
N PRO A 236 22.30 2.30 -13.05
CA PRO A 236 23.20 3.41 -12.83
C PRO A 236 24.56 3.03 -13.42
N GLU A 237 25.03 3.84 -14.37
CA GLU A 237 26.34 3.63 -14.98
C GLU A 237 27.36 3.55 -13.85
N SER A 238 28.10 2.43 -13.83
CA SER A 238 29.15 2.23 -12.85
C SER A 238 30.11 3.42 -12.90
N PRO A 239 30.40 4.10 -11.78
CA PRO A 239 31.34 5.22 -11.74
C PRO A 239 32.80 4.77 -11.93
N TRP A 240 33.06 3.47 -12.07
CA TRP A 240 34.38 3.00 -12.45
C TRP A 240 34.66 3.36 -13.91
N PRO A 241 35.71 4.15 -14.20
CA PRO A 241 36.12 4.37 -15.57
C PRO A 241 36.38 2.99 -16.19
N LEU A 242 35.68 2.70 -17.28
CA LEU A 242 36.06 1.63 -18.20
C LEU A 242 37.53 1.86 -18.55
N PHE A 243 38.42 1.07 -17.95
CA PHE A 243 39.76 0.91 -18.48
C PHE A 243 39.57 0.26 -19.86
N VAL A 244 39.52 1.10 -20.89
CA VAL A 244 39.63 0.68 -22.29
C VAL A 244 41.06 0.19 -22.46
N GLY A 245 41.30 -1.06 -22.08
CA GLY A 245 42.45 -1.81 -22.54
C GLY A 245 42.29 -2.03 -24.03
N ALA A 246 43.03 -1.28 -24.83
CA ALA A 246 43.21 -1.56 -26.24
C ALA A 246 43.87 -2.94 -26.38
N GLY A 247 43.06 -3.97 -26.58
CA GLY A 247 43.48 -5.34 -26.85
C GLY A 247 42.78 -5.84 -28.10
N ALA A 248 43.51 -5.83 -29.21
CA ALA A 248 43.07 -6.33 -30.50
C ALA A 248 42.70 -7.82 -30.45
N GLY A 249 41.66 -8.19 -31.20
CA GLY A 249 41.67 -9.48 -31.89
C GLY A 249 40.50 -10.42 -31.64
N LEU A 250 39.80 -10.67 -32.76
CA LEU A 250 39.18 -11.94 -33.17
C LEU A 250 37.76 -12.23 -32.66
N GLY A 251 36.88 -12.35 -33.66
CA GLY A 251 35.45 -12.47 -33.48
C GLY A 251 34.96 -13.90 -33.25
N LEU A 252 33.66 -13.98 -32.96
CA LEU A 252 32.88 -15.17 -33.24
C LEU A 252 31.41 -14.78 -33.41
N ILE A 253 30.91 -14.98 -34.63
CA ILE A 253 29.48 -15.02 -34.96
C ILE A 253 28.98 -16.39 -34.52
N LEU A 254 27.89 -16.48 -33.73
CA LEU A 254 27.13 -17.74 -33.65
C LEU A 254 25.62 -17.55 -33.44
N LEU A 255 24.91 -17.97 -34.48
CA LEU A 255 23.58 -18.57 -34.64
C LEU A 255 22.44 -18.33 -33.62
N VAL A 256 21.31 -17.94 -34.22
CA VAL A 256 19.93 -18.09 -33.73
C VAL A 256 19.44 -19.53 -33.91
N ALA A 257 18.91 -20.13 -32.85
CA ALA A 257 17.93 -21.23 -32.84
C ALA A 257 17.18 -21.13 -31.50
N GLY A 258 15.86 -21.05 -31.41
CA GLY A 258 14.88 -22.04 -31.84
C GLY A 258 14.06 -22.43 -30.59
N THR A 259 12.88 -21.83 -30.45
CA THR A 259 11.96 -21.97 -29.31
C THR A 259 11.30 -23.36 -29.24
N ARG A 260 11.15 -23.89 -28.02
CA ARG A 260 9.96 -24.65 -27.55
C ARG A 260 10.04 -24.80 -26.03
N GLN A 261 9.31 -23.97 -25.29
CA GLN A 261 9.17 -24.11 -23.85
C GLN A 261 7.81 -24.73 -23.51
N MET A 262 7.88 -25.90 -22.88
CA MET A 262 6.77 -26.75 -22.47
C MET A 262 6.07 -26.13 -21.24
N ILE A 263 4.79 -25.78 -21.36
CA ILE A 263 3.99 -25.23 -20.27
C ILE A 263 3.67 -26.36 -19.26
N ARG A 264 4.43 -26.45 -18.17
CA ARG A 264 4.05 -27.22 -16.98
C ARG A 264 3.26 -26.32 -16.04
N ARG A 265 1.95 -26.59 -15.91
CA ARG A 265 1.09 -26.01 -14.87
C ARG A 265 1.64 -26.38 -13.49
N HIS A 266 2.35 -25.46 -12.84
CA HIS A 266 2.65 -25.56 -11.41
C HIS A 266 1.46 -25.00 -10.64
N ARG A 267 0.81 -25.85 -9.84
CA ARG A 267 -0.13 -25.40 -8.81
C ARG A 267 0.70 -24.67 -7.75
N HIS A 268 0.65 -23.34 -7.74
CA HIS A 268 1.14 -22.57 -6.61
C HIS A 268 0.25 -22.87 -5.40
N ARG A 269 0.87 -23.37 -4.33
CA ARG A 269 0.24 -23.51 -3.03
C ARG A 269 0.12 -22.09 -2.46
N LEU A 270 -1.05 -21.48 -2.57
CA LEU A 270 -1.36 -20.24 -1.87
C LEU A 270 -1.46 -20.56 -0.39
N LEU A 271 -0.48 -20.07 0.36
CA LEU A 271 -0.62 -19.93 1.80
C LEU A 271 -1.56 -18.74 2.02
N SER A 272 -2.61 -18.93 2.81
CA SER A 272 -3.49 -17.86 3.25
C SER A 272 -2.64 -16.72 3.80
N MET A 273 -2.65 -15.57 3.13
CA MET A 273 -1.91 -14.40 3.55
C MET A 273 -2.69 -13.72 4.66
N THR A 274 -2.39 -14.07 5.91
CA THR A 274 -2.72 -13.20 7.04
C THR A 274 -1.97 -11.88 6.81
N PRO A 275 -2.64 -10.71 6.85
CA PRO A 275 -1.92 -9.45 6.86
C PRO A 275 -0.91 -9.48 8.00
N LEU A 276 0.33 -9.09 7.67
CA LEU A 276 1.40 -9.00 8.67
C LEU A 276 0.90 -8.11 9.82
N PRO A 277 0.96 -8.58 11.08
CA PRO A 277 0.60 -7.75 12.21
C PRO A 277 1.42 -6.45 12.18
N ASP A 278 0.80 -5.36 12.61
CA ASP A 278 1.34 -3.99 12.60
C ASP A 278 2.72 -3.84 13.30
N GLU A 279 3.19 -4.87 14.01
CA GLU A 279 4.47 -4.89 14.74
C GLU A 279 5.72 -4.91 13.85
N GLU A 280 5.62 -5.20 12.55
CA GLU A 280 6.77 -5.14 11.62
C GLU A 280 6.98 -3.77 10.94
N LEU A 281 6.28 -2.71 11.37
CA LEU A 281 6.44 -1.34 10.84
C LEU A 281 7.44 -0.46 11.62
N VAL A 282 8.35 -1.06 12.40
CA VAL A 282 9.50 -0.38 13.04
C VAL A 282 10.78 -0.54 12.21
#